data_AF-A0A1P8WMU0-F1
#
_entry.id   AF-A0A1P8WMU0-F1
#
_cell.length_a   1.000
_cell.length_b   1.000
_cell.length_c   1.000
_cell.angle_alpha   90.00
_cell.angle_beta   90.00
_cell.angle_gamma   90.00
#
_symmetry.space_group_name_H-M   'P 1'
#
loop_
_entity.id
_entity.type
_entity.pdbx_description
1 polymer ?
#
loop_
_entity_poly.entity_id
_entity_poly.type
_entity_poly.pdbx_seq_one_letter_code
_entity_poly.pdbx_strand_id
1 'polypeptide(L)'
;MCREHFAPIHLYSNRHLKKSTTFNSGVEPRQLCYVDEATLAVSGKNTEIWQIPGCTRLAGLKSAYVKAPSPLNPANGDYLIQRDRKLFARTDSGAEVPICHRVDNPSAFCFSGDGSLLAVAGDQSIQIVDYATTKLAQVIPTVDVRPAIKPAFVPKIKWMMWLGGRRFFLSMTSTHRLETWGSREDARNLDLTPIQRSTDRSTQTIDLRTLPVLGFKDSMLDEHMNQFYRTTASVDELKTFYAYLLGQRGWKAERIGRIVPLGLEFSKDGHHLSITIESRPGPTSVTITLRH
;
A
#
# COMPACT_ATOMS: atom_id res chain seq x y z
N MET A 1 -7.81 0.32 41.78
CA MET A 1 -7.73 0.23 40.31
C MET A 1 -8.60 -0.93 39.85
N CYS A 2 -9.68 -0.69 39.12
CA CYS A 2 -10.47 -1.77 38.51
C CYS A 2 -9.68 -2.37 37.36
N ARG A 3 -9.46 -3.69 37.36
CA ARG A 3 -8.89 -4.39 36.19
C ARG A 3 -9.97 -4.44 35.13
N GLU A 4 -9.71 -3.90 33.94
CA GLU A 4 -10.57 -4.14 32.77
C GLU A 4 -10.51 -5.63 32.44
N HIS A 5 -11.66 -6.30 32.49
CA HIS A 5 -11.79 -7.70 32.09
C HIS A 5 -12.31 -7.73 30.65
N PHE A 6 -11.45 -8.16 29.72
CA PHE A 6 -11.86 -8.38 28.33
C PHE A 6 -12.50 -9.76 28.15
N ALA A 7 -13.28 -9.91 27.08
CA ALA A 7 -13.89 -11.19 26.74
C ALA A 7 -12.81 -12.26 26.48
N PRO A 8 -13.01 -13.50 26.96
CA PRO A 8 -12.06 -14.58 26.75
C PRO A 8 -11.96 -14.96 25.27
N ILE A 9 -10.77 -15.37 24.83
CA ILE A 9 -10.53 -15.92 23.50
C ILE A 9 -10.71 -17.44 23.56
N HIS A 10 -11.50 -17.98 22.65
CA HIS A 10 -11.78 -19.42 22.55
C HIS A 10 -11.16 -19.98 21.28
N LEU A 11 -10.35 -21.03 21.42
CA LEU A 11 -9.82 -21.78 20.27
C LEU A 11 -10.58 -23.08 20.11
N TYR A 12 -10.85 -23.45 18.87
CA TYR A 12 -11.64 -24.62 18.49
C TYR A 12 -10.83 -25.55 17.60
N SER A 13 -11.03 -26.86 17.74
CA SER A 13 -10.42 -27.85 16.86
C SER A 13 -11.23 -28.01 15.56
N ASN A 14 -10.53 -28.08 14.42
CA ASN A 14 -11.15 -28.11 13.09
C ASN A 14 -12.09 -29.32 12.86
N ARG A 15 -11.80 -30.50 13.44
CA ARG A 15 -12.58 -31.71 13.13
C ARG A 15 -13.98 -31.75 13.76
N HIS A 16 -14.19 -31.06 14.87
CA HIS A 16 -15.45 -31.20 15.64
C HIS A 16 -16.02 -29.87 16.14
N LEU A 17 -15.40 -28.73 15.79
CA LEU A 17 -15.67 -27.42 16.40
C LEU A 17 -15.69 -27.53 17.94
N LYS A 18 -14.93 -28.48 18.49
CA LYS A 18 -14.84 -28.68 19.93
C LYS A 18 -13.87 -27.65 20.46
N LYS A 19 -14.34 -26.86 21.42
CA LYS A 19 -13.53 -25.90 22.15
C LYS A 19 -12.31 -26.62 22.74
N SER A 20 -11.13 -26.24 22.27
CA SER A 20 -9.85 -26.84 22.65
C SER A 20 -9.27 -26.15 23.88
N THR A 21 -9.31 -24.82 23.92
CA THR A 21 -8.72 -24.04 25.02
C THR A 21 -9.34 -22.66 25.12
N THR A 22 -9.06 -21.95 26.21
CA THR A 22 -9.49 -20.58 26.47
C THR A 22 -8.44 -19.83 27.25
N PHE A 23 -8.21 -18.58 26.88
CA PHE A 23 -7.33 -17.69 27.61
C PHE A 23 -7.87 -16.27 27.60
N ASN A 24 -7.44 -15.49 28.59
CA ASN A 24 -7.78 -14.07 28.68
C ASN A 24 -6.59 -13.26 28.16
N SER A 25 -6.85 -12.45 27.14
CA SER A 25 -5.89 -11.50 26.63
C SER A 25 -5.75 -10.32 27.60
N GLY A 26 -4.53 -9.79 27.74
CA GLY A 26 -4.29 -8.53 28.45
C GLY A 26 -4.72 -7.30 27.66
N VAL A 27 -5.21 -7.50 26.43
CA VAL A 27 -5.66 -6.46 25.50
C VAL A 27 -7.07 -6.77 25.01
N GLU A 28 -7.88 -5.74 24.77
CA GLU A 28 -9.19 -5.90 24.12
C GLU A 28 -8.99 -6.50 22.71
N PRO A 29 -9.39 -7.76 22.47
CA PRO A 29 -9.15 -8.40 21.19
C PRO A 29 -10.06 -7.75 20.14
N ARG A 30 -9.46 -7.01 19.21
CA ARG A 30 -10.14 -6.51 18.01
C ARG A 30 -9.92 -7.46 16.84
N GLN A 31 -8.83 -8.22 16.88
CA GLN A 31 -8.49 -9.19 15.85
C GLN A 31 -7.57 -10.31 16.37
N LEU A 32 -7.67 -11.46 15.71
CA LEU A 32 -6.85 -12.64 15.92
C LEU A 32 -6.21 -13.05 14.58
N CYS A 33 -4.93 -13.37 14.58
CA CYS A 33 -4.21 -13.86 13.41
C CYS A 33 -3.18 -14.90 13.83
N TYR A 34 -3.19 -16.09 13.22
CA TYR A 34 -2.11 -17.05 13.41
C TYR A 34 -0.85 -16.53 12.72
N VAL A 35 0.25 -16.49 13.47
CA VAL A 35 1.59 -16.17 12.98
C VAL A 35 2.18 -17.37 12.24
N ASP A 36 2.00 -18.53 12.87
CA ASP A 36 2.37 -19.85 12.41
C ASP A 36 1.40 -20.86 13.05
N GLU A 37 1.65 -22.16 12.91
CA GLU A 37 0.77 -23.21 13.44
C GLU A 37 0.66 -23.22 14.98
N ALA A 38 1.67 -22.69 15.68
CA ALA A 38 1.83 -22.71 17.12
C ALA A 38 1.79 -21.31 17.76
N THR A 39 1.61 -20.24 16.99
CA THR A 39 1.68 -18.88 17.50
C THR A 39 0.49 -18.05 17.00
N LEU A 40 -0.14 -17.33 17.92
CA LEU A 40 -1.33 -16.51 17.69
C LEU A 40 -1.05 -15.06 18.12
N ALA A 41 -1.22 -14.13 17.20
CA ALA A 41 -1.26 -12.71 17.50
C ALA A 41 -2.69 -12.26 17.85
N VAL A 42 -2.80 -11.55 18.97
CA VAL A 42 -4.02 -10.91 19.44
C VAL A 42 -3.81 -9.41 19.40
N SER A 43 -4.50 -8.73 18.50
CA SER A 43 -4.33 -7.29 18.28
C SER A 43 -5.54 -6.49 18.75
N GLY A 44 -5.26 -5.40 19.44
CA GLY A 44 -6.19 -4.37 19.88
C GLY A 44 -5.48 -3.02 19.95
N LYS A 45 -5.63 -2.28 21.05
CA LYS A 45 -4.82 -1.08 21.31
C LYS A 45 -3.32 -1.40 21.43
N ASN A 46 -3.03 -2.58 21.98
CA ASN A 46 -1.72 -3.22 22.04
C ASN A 46 -1.82 -4.57 21.31
N THR A 47 -0.68 -5.19 21.01
CA THR A 47 -0.64 -6.55 20.45
C THR A 47 0.00 -7.50 21.44
N GLU A 48 -0.54 -8.70 21.56
CA GLU A 48 0.06 -9.78 22.35
C GLU A 48 0.31 -10.99 21.46
N ILE A 49 1.44 -11.65 21.66
CA ILE A 49 1.80 -12.87 20.95
C ILE A 49 1.70 -14.04 21.92
N TRP A 50 1.00 -15.09 21.51
CA TRP A 50 0.65 -16.24 22.33
C TRP A 50 1.11 -17.52 21.67
N GLN A 51 1.73 -18.41 22.42
CA GLN A 51 2.00 -19.78 22.00
C GLN A 51 0.78 -20.67 22.24
N ILE A 52 0.40 -21.42 21.22
CA ILE A 52 -0.73 -22.36 21.14
C ILE A 52 -0.15 -23.76 20.89
N PRO A 53 -0.72 -24.83 21.47
CA PRO A 53 -1.93 -24.88 22.31
C PRO A 53 -1.72 -24.48 23.77
N GLY A 54 -0.48 -24.22 24.20
CA GLY A 54 -0.13 -23.94 25.61
C GLY A 54 -0.69 -22.64 26.18
N CYS A 55 -1.35 -21.80 25.38
CA CYS A 55 -1.86 -20.47 25.73
C CYS A 55 -0.86 -19.66 26.57
N THR A 56 0.42 -19.73 26.22
CA THR A 56 1.49 -19.04 26.95
C THR A 56 1.78 -17.73 26.25
N ARG A 57 1.65 -16.62 26.96
CA ARG A 57 1.96 -15.30 26.42
C ARG A 57 3.47 -15.18 26.21
N LEU A 58 3.90 -15.08 24.95
CA LEU A 58 5.30 -14.93 24.57
C LEU A 58 5.76 -13.48 24.67
N ALA A 59 4.94 -12.54 24.20
CA ALA A 59 5.29 -11.12 24.19
C ALA A 59 4.07 -10.21 24.33
N GLY A 60 4.31 -9.02 24.90
CA GLY A 60 3.36 -7.92 24.94
C GLY A 60 3.96 -6.69 24.27
N LEU A 61 3.32 -6.23 23.21
CA LEU A 61 3.79 -5.14 22.36
C LEU A 61 2.91 -3.93 22.59
N LYS A 62 3.47 -2.93 23.27
CA LYS A 62 2.86 -1.60 23.37
C LYS A 62 2.94 -0.94 21.99
N SER A 63 1.92 -1.14 21.17
CA SER A 63 1.83 -0.45 19.89
C SER A 63 1.27 0.95 20.13
N ALA A 64 1.81 1.94 19.41
CA ALA A 64 1.01 3.10 19.08
C ALA A 64 -0.19 2.58 18.27
N TYR A 65 -1.39 2.94 18.72
CA TYR A 65 -2.70 2.57 18.17
C TYR A 65 -2.69 2.01 16.74
N VAL A 66 -2.79 0.68 16.59
CA VAL A 66 -2.95 0.04 15.27
C VAL A 66 -4.45 -0.06 14.99
N LYS A 67 -4.94 0.69 14.00
CA LYS A 67 -6.37 0.64 13.59
C LYS A 67 -6.74 -0.67 12.89
N ALA A 68 -5.73 -1.38 12.41
CA ALA A 68 -5.87 -2.48 11.49
C ALA A 68 -5.06 -3.73 11.95
N PRO A 69 -5.38 -4.91 11.42
CA PRO A 69 -4.84 -6.24 11.70
C PRO A 69 -3.35 -6.59 11.92
N SER A 70 -2.37 -5.78 12.35
CA SER A 70 -0.91 -6.04 12.12
C SER A 70 -0.50 -7.48 11.68
N PRO A 71 -0.52 -7.80 10.37
CA PRO A 71 -0.23 -9.15 9.91
C PRO A 71 1.25 -9.36 10.16
N LEU A 72 1.60 -10.60 10.51
CA LEU A 72 2.99 -10.99 10.50
C LEU A 72 3.38 -11.36 9.09
N ASN A 73 4.61 -11.03 8.76
CA ASN A 73 5.24 -11.46 7.54
C ASN A 73 5.55 -12.96 7.69
N PRO A 74 4.95 -13.83 6.84
CA PRO A 74 5.16 -15.27 6.94
C PRO A 74 6.61 -15.72 6.64
N ALA A 75 7.42 -14.88 6.01
CA ALA A 75 8.82 -15.21 5.67
C ALA A 75 9.79 -15.02 6.83
N ASN A 76 9.56 -14.03 7.70
CA ASN A 76 10.53 -13.63 8.72
C ASN A 76 9.93 -13.30 10.09
N GLY A 77 8.61 -13.42 10.26
CA GLY A 77 7.94 -13.16 11.53
C GLY A 77 7.82 -11.67 11.89
N ASP A 78 8.23 -10.75 11.01
CA ASP A 78 8.11 -9.32 11.27
C ASP A 78 6.63 -8.91 11.34
N TYR A 79 6.27 -8.00 12.24
CA TYR A 79 4.90 -7.49 12.34
C TYR A 79 4.82 -6.00 12.05
N LEU A 80 3.66 -5.54 11.58
CA LEU A 80 3.45 -4.17 11.13
C LEU A 80 2.90 -3.25 12.23
N ILE A 81 3.62 -2.20 12.59
CA ILE A 81 3.14 -1.17 13.51
C ILE A 81 2.73 0.06 12.73
N GLN A 82 1.56 0.61 13.04
CA GLN A 82 1.16 1.93 12.56
C GLN A 82 1.40 2.97 13.65
N ARG A 83 2.21 3.99 13.38
CA ARG A 83 2.44 5.13 14.29
C ARG A 83 2.45 6.42 13.48
N ASP A 84 1.68 7.42 13.90
CA ASP A 84 1.62 8.75 13.26
C ASP A 84 1.37 8.69 11.75
N ARG A 85 0.44 7.83 11.33
CA ARG A 85 0.11 7.55 9.91
C ARG A 85 1.25 6.95 9.08
N LYS A 86 2.33 6.51 9.71
CA LYS A 86 3.42 5.76 9.08
C LYS A 86 3.31 4.29 9.45
N LEU A 87 3.79 3.43 8.55
CA LEU A 87 3.85 1.99 8.73
C LEU A 87 5.30 1.58 8.93
N PHE A 88 5.55 0.82 9.99
CA PHE A 88 6.85 0.27 10.34
C PHE A 88 6.72 -1.25 10.41
N ALA A 89 7.72 -1.97 9.93
CA ALA A 89 7.94 -3.35 10.32
C ALA A 89 8.76 -3.36 11.60
N ARG A 90 8.38 -4.20 12.55
CA ARG A 90 9.20 -4.47 13.71
C ARG A 90 9.69 -5.90 13.65
N THR A 91 11.00 -6.02 13.71
CA THR A 91 11.72 -7.30 13.69
C THR A 91 11.79 -7.93 15.08
N ASP A 92 12.19 -9.19 15.16
CA ASP A 92 12.43 -9.90 16.43
C ASP A 92 13.45 -9.20 17.34
N SER A 93 14.42 -8.50 16.73
CA SER A 93 15.39 -7.68 17.48
C SER A 93 14.75 -6.46 18.16
N GLY A 94 13.49 -6.16 17.85
CA GLY A 94 12.78 -4.97 18.27
C GLY A 94 13.05 -3.73 17.42
N ALA A 95 13.93 -3.82 16.42
CA ALA A 95 14.19 -2.73 15.49
C ALA A 95 12.96 -2.40 14.64
N GLU A 96 12.66 -1.11 14.46
CA GLU A 96 11.56 -0.60 13.66
C GLU A 96 12.09 -0.07 12.30
N VAL A 97 11.66 -0.69 11.20
CA VAL A 97 12.04 -0.34 9.83
C VAL A 97 10.85 0.33 9.13
N PRO A 98 10.97 1.55 8.60
CA PRO A 98 9.87 2.18 7.87
C PRO A 98 9.59 1.43 6.55
N ILE A 99 8.32 1.08 6.30
CA ILE A 99 7.94 0.29 5.12
C ILE A 99 7.50 1.15 3.93
N CYS A 100 6.86 2.28 4.18
CA CYS A 100 6.35 3.13 3.11
C CYS A 100 6.40 4.61 3.49
N HIS A 101 6.73 5.46 2.52
CA HIS A 101 6.93 6.88 2.77
C HIS A 101 5.63 7.65 3.04
N ARG A 102 4.46 7.17 2.57
CA ARG A 102 3.17 7.73 2.95
C ARG A 102 2.01 6.86 2.46
N VAL A 103 1.22 6.33 3.40
CA VAL A 103 -0.14 5.86 3.10
C VAL A 103 -1.07 6.72 3.93
N ASP A 104 -1.92 7.50 3.26
CA ASP A 104 -2.89 8.32 3.97
C ASP A 104 -3.94 7.40 4.59
N ASN A 105 -3.95 7.39 5.93
CA ASN A 105 -4.90 6.65 6.78
C ASN A 105 -5.06 5.17 6.36
N PRO A 106 -4.01 4.33 6.53
CA PRO A 106 -4.10 2.93 6.16
C PRO A 106 -5.23 2.24 6.94
N SER A 107 -6.04 1.48 6.21
CA SER A 107 -7.29 0.88 6.69
C SER A 107 -7.23 -0.65 6.71
N ALA A 108 -6.40 -1.24 5.86
CA ALA A 108 -6.13 -2.67 5.80
C ALA A 108 -4.71 -2.91 5.26
N PHE A 109 -4.15 -4.06 5.59
CA PHE A 109 -2.86 -4.52 5.06
C PHE A 109 -2.82 -6.05 5.03
N CYS A 110 -2.02 -6.62 4.13
CA CYS A 110 -1.79 -8.06 4.07
C CYS A 110 -0.50 -8.39 3.32
N PHE A 111 0.28 -9.32 3.88
CA PHE A 111 1.44 -9.89 3.22
C PHE A 111 1.04 -10.94 2.18
N SER A 112 1.81 -11.04 1.10
CA SER A 112 1.79 -12.21 0.23
C SER A 112 2.16 -13.47 1.03
N GLY A 113 1.73 -14.64 0.55
CA GLY A 113 1.98 -15.90 1.26
C GLY A 113 3.46 -16.24 1.44
N ASP A 114 4.34 -15.68 0.59
CA ASP A 114 5.79 -15.81 0.70
C ASP A 114 6.45 -14.61 1.39
N GLY A 115 5.67 -13.66 1.92
CA GLY A 115 6.17 -12.53 2.71
C GLY A 115 6.91 -11.44 1.94
N SER A 116 7.07 -11.60 0.63
CA SER A 116 7.88 -10.72 -0.21
C SER A 116 7.19 -9.41 -0.61
N LEU A 117 5.84 -9.41 -0.63
CA LEU A 117 5.03 -8.26 -0.98
C LEU A 117 4.12 -7.90 0.20
N LEU A 118 3.92 -6.60 0.39
CA LEU A 118 2.94 -6.06 1.30
C LEU A 118 1.93 -5.22 0.54
N ALA A 119 0.65 -5.57 0.63
CA ALA A 119 -0.43 -4.69 0.20
C ALA A 119 -0.87 -3.81 1.37
N VAL A 120 -1.01 -2.50 1.13
CA VAL A 120 -1.48 -1.51 2.12
C VAL A 120 -2.60 -0.66 1.50
N ALA A 121 -3.81 -0.78 2.02
CA ALA A 121 -4.94 0.04 1.60
C ALA A 121 -4.96 1.38 2.34
N GLY A 122 -4.84 2.48 1.61
CA GLY A 122 -5.19 3.83 2.08
C GLY A 122 -6.60 4.23 1.68
N ASP A 123 -6.92 5.52 1.85
CA ASP A 123 -8.26 6.04 1.52
C ASP A 123 -8.59 5.97 0.02
N GLN A 124 -7.60 6.09 -0.88
CA GLN A 124 -7.82 6.19 -2.33
C GLN A 124 -7.11 5.13 -3.18
N SER A 125 -6.24 4.32 -2.57
CA SER A 125 -5.48 3.32 -3.30
C SER A 125 -4.95 2.21 -2.41
N ILE A 126 -4.68 1.07 -3.02
CA ILE A 126 -3.90 -0.02 -2.44
C ILE A 126 -2.48 0.08 -2.99
N GLN A 127 -1.50 0.30 -2.12
CA GLN A 127 -0.08 0.28 -2.48
C GLN A 127 0.45 -1.14 -2.31
N ILE A 128 1.15 -1.66 -3.32
CA ILE A 128 1.90 -2.92 -3.24
C ILE A 128 3.37 -2.54 -3.07
N VAL A 129 3.96 -3.00 -1.98
CA VAL A 129 5.34 -2.69 -1.58
C VAL A 129 6.16 -3.96 -1.66
N ASP A 130 7.32 -3.89 -2.32
CA ASP A 130 8.36 -4.90 -2.20
C ASP A 130 8.95 -4.80 -0.79
N TYR A 131 8.74 -5.84 0.00
CA TYR A 131 9.00 -5.79 1.43
C TYR A 131 10.51 -5.77 1.74
N ALA A 132 11.29 -6.55 1.01
CA ALA A 132 12.74 -6.65 1.22
C ALA A 132 13.43 -5.31 0.94
N THR A 133 13.00 -4.60 -0.10
CA THR A 133 13.59 -3.32 -0.49
C THR A 133 12.86 -2.10 0.09
N THR A 134 11.69 -2.29 0.70
CA THR A 134 10.75 -1.23 1.14
C THR A 134 10.33 -0.27 0.02
N LYS A 135 10.44 -0.72 -1.24
CA LYS A 135 10.11 0.09 -2.42
C LYS A 135 8.67 -0.14 -2.86
N LEU A 136 8.02 0.93 -3.31
CA LEU A 136 6.71 0.85 -3.93
C LEU A 136 6.82 0.11 -5.28
N ALA A 137 6.22 -1.07 -5.36
CA ALA A 137 6.21 -1.90 -6.56
C ALA A 137 5.04 -1.53 -7.49
N GLN A 138 3.87 -1.27 -6.92
CA GLN A 138 2.67 -0.95 -7.68
C GLN A 138 1.70 -0.13 -6.83
N VAL A 139 0.80 0.61 -7.47
CA VAL A 139 -0.39 1.13 -6.82
C VAL A 139 -1.63 0.81 -7.63
N ILE A 140 -2.67 0.43 -6.91
CA ILE A 140 -3.97 0.04 -7.43
C ILE A 140 -4.98 1.10 -6.95
N PRO A 141 -5.56 1.90 -7.85
CA PRO A 141 -6.59 2.87 -7.47
C PRO A 141 -7.85 2.14 -7.02
N THR A 142 -8.38 2.49 -5.84
CA THR A 142 -9.59 1.87 -5.27
C THR A 142 -10.87 2.64 -5.58
N VAL A 143 -10.73 3.91 -6.00
CA VAL A 143 -11.87 4.78 -6.24
C VAL A 143 -12.19 4.78 -7.72
N ASP A 144 -13.42 4.39 -8.04
CA ASP A 144 -14.08 4.78 -9.27
C ASP A 144 -14.49 6.24 -9.09
N VAL A 145 -13.52 7.18 -9.13
CA VAL A 145 -13.83 8.61 -9.05
C VAL A 145 -14.61 8.92 -10.32
N ARG A 146 -15.93 8.88 -10.24
CA ARG A 146 -16.76 9.65 -11.16
C ARG A 146 -16.65 11.08 -10.65
N PRO A 147 -15.97 11.99 -11.38
CA PRO A 147 -15.73 13.37 -10.92
C PRO A 147 -17.01 14.20 -10.68
N ALA A 148 -18.21 13.62 -10.82
CA ALA A 148 -19.48 14.34 -10.75
C ALA A 148 -20.30 14.12 -9.47
N ILE A 149 -19.94 13.16 -8.58
CA ILE A 149 -20.76 12.85 -7.40
C ILE A 149 -19.98 13.20 -6.13
N LYS A 150 -20.61 14.03 -5.30
CA LYS A 150 -20.08 14.66 -4.08
C LYS A 150 -19.03 13.81 -3.31
N PRO A 151 -17.98 14.44 -2.76
CA PRO A 151 -16.88 13.79 -2.02
C PRO A 151 -17.29 13.07 -0.71
N ALA A 152 -18.58 12.92 -0.42
CA ALA A 152 -19.07 12.44 0.87
C ALA A 152 -18.89 10.92 1.07
N PHE A 153 -18.64 10.14 0.02
CA PHE A 153 -18.55 8.68 0.16
C PHE A 153 -17.48 8.06 -0.74
N VAL A 154 -16.25 7.98 -0.22
CA VAL A 154 -15.19 7.14 -0.80
C VAL A 154 -15.28 5.76 -0.15
N PRO A 155 -15.61 4.69 -0.90
CA PRO A 155 -15.65 3.34 -0.35
C PRO A 155 -14.29 2.97 0.24
N LYS A 156 -14.27 2.54 1.51
CA LYS A 156 -13.04 2.12 2.18
C LYS A 156 -12.78 0.66 1.92
N ILE A 157 -11.53 0.26 1.72
CA ILE A 157 -11.17 -1.16 1.72
C ILE A 157 -11.30 -1.67 3.15
N LYS A 158 -12.12 -2.71 3.32
CA LYS A 158 -12.40 -3.35 4.61
C LYS A 158 -11.60 -4.60 4.82
N TRP A 159 -11.20 -5.25 3.72
CA TRP A 159 -10.54 -6.53 3.77
C TRP A 159 -9.73 -6.77 2.51
N MET A 160 -8.61 -7.45 2.66
CA MET A 160 -7.71 -7.82 1.58
C MET A 160 -7.11 -9.19 1.85
N MET A 161 -6.80 -9.93 0.79
CA MET A 161 -6.01 -11.16 0.90
C MET A 161 -5.26 -11.44 -0.39
N TRP A 162 -4.15 -12.16 -0.26
CA TRP A 162 -3.47 -12.78 -1.39
C TRP A 162 -3.99 -14.20 -1.60
N LEU A 163 -4.18 -14.59 -2.85
CA LEU A 163 -4.46 -15.97 -3.24
C LEU A 163 -3.28 -16.53 -4.05
N GLY A 164 -2.96 -17.81 -3.85
CA GLY A 164 -1.91 -18.49 -4.59
C GLY A 164 -0.50 -17.91 -4.35
N GLY A 165 -0.21 -17.49 -3.11
CA GLY A 165 1.08 -16.93 -2.73
C GLY A 165 1.23 -15.45 -3.11
N ARG A 166 1.49 -15.15 -4.39
CA ARG A 166 1.80 -13.78 -4.89
C ARG A 166 0.96 -13.30 -6.06
N ARG A 167 0.16 -14.18 -6.64
CA ARG A 167 -0.33 -14.04 -8.03
C ARG A 167 -1.68 -13.36 -8.11
N PHE A 168 -2.50 -13.58 -7.10
CA PHE A 168 -3.82 -12.99 -7.02
C PHE A 168 -3.96 -12.18 -5.76
N PHE A 169 -4.64 -11.06 -5.88
CA PHE A 169 -4.95 -10.17 -4.79
C PHE A 169 -6.45 -9.85 -4.82
N LEU A 170 -7.10 -10.04 -3.68
CA LEU A 170 -8.50 -9.73 -3.47
C LEU A 170 -8.62 -8.52 -2.56
N SER A 171 -9.57 -7.65 -2.86
CA SER A 171 -9.97 -6.56 -1.98
C SER A 171 -11.48 -6.46 -1.89
N MET A 172 -12.00 -6.23 -0.70
CA MET A 172 -13.43 -5.97 -0.47
C MET A 172 -13.63 -4.56 0.07
N THR A 173 -14.50 -3.79 -0.58
CA THR A 173 -14.87 -2.43 -0.16
C THR A 173 -15.96 -2.45 0.92
N SER A 174 -16.16 -1.32 1.58
CA SER A 174 -17.29 -1.09 2.49
C SER A 174 -18.66 -1.08 1.81
N THR A 175 -18.71 -1.11 0.48
CA THR A 175 -19.93 -1.26 -0.33
C THR A 175 -20.15 -2.70 -0.78
N HIS A 176 -19.47 -3.67 -0.15
CA HIS A 176 -19.55 -5.09 -0.48
C HIS A 176 -19.11 -5.42 -1.90
N ARG A 177 -18.29 -4.56 -2.52
CA ARG A 177 -17.68 -4.86 -3.82
C ARG A 177 -16.44 -5.70 -3.57
N LEU A 178 -16.42 -6.91 -4.13
CA LEU A 178 -15.22 -7.72 -4.23
C LEU A 178 -14.52 -7.41 -5.55
N GLU A 179 -13.24 -7.05 -5.48
CA GLU A 179 -12.39 -6.80 -6.63
C GLU A 179 -11.23 -7.79 -6.61
N THR A 180 -10.85 -8.26 -7.80
CA THR A 180 -9.74 -9.18 -8.01
C THR A 180 -8.67 -8.48 -8.85
N TRP A 181 -7.41 -8.71 -8.50
CA TRP A 181 -6.26 -8.08 -9.13
C TRP A 181 -5.18 -9.13 -9.35
N GLY A 182 -4.60 -9.15 -10.54
CA GLY A 182 -3.61 -10.14 -10.94
C GLY A 182 -3.26 -9.98 -12.41
N SER A 183 -2.30 -10.76 -12.89
CA SER A 183 -2.01 -10.80 -14.33
C SER A 183 -3.12 -11.54 -15.09
N ARG A 184 -3.18 -11.35 -16.42
CA ARG A 184 -4.07 -12.15 -17.27
C ARG A 184 -3.75 -13.64 -17.21
N GLU A 185 -2.47 -13.98 -17.05
CA GLU A 185 -2.02 -15.37 -16.91
C GLU A 185 -2.56 -15.97 -15.61
N ASP A 186 -2.44 -15.24 -14.50
CA ASP A 186 -2.95 -15.69 -13.21
C ASP A 186 -4.47 -15.87 -13.23
N ALA A 187 -5.19 -15.00 -13.93
CA ALA A 187 -6.65 -15.09 -14.04
C ALA A 187 -7.07 -16.34 -14.83
N ARG A 188 -6.35 -16.63 -15.92
CA ARG A 188 -6.54 -17.87 -16.69
C ARG A 188 -6.29 -19.12 -15.86
N ASN A 189 -5.26 -19.10 -15.00
CA ASN A 189 -4.94 -20.23 -14.12
C ASN A 189 -6.03 -20.51 -13.06
N LEU A 190 -6.94 -19.56 -12.82
CA LEU A 190 -8.08 -19.69 -11.91
C LEU A 190 -9.42 -19.85 -12.64
N ASP A 191 -9.39 -20.08 -13.95
CA ASP A 191 -10.58 -20.10 -14.82
C ASP A 191 -11.45 -18.83 -14.70
N LEU A 192 -10.82 -17.70 -14.32
CA LEU A 192 -11.46 -16.41 -14.25
C LEU A 192 -11.32 -15.71 -15.59
N THR A 193 -12.46 -15.29 -16.15
CA THR A 193 -12.44 -14.38 -17.30
C THR A 193 -12.19 -12.96 -16.77
N PRO A 194 -11.05 -12.33 -17.08
CA PRO A 194 -10.79 -10.97 -16.64
C PRO A 194 -11.90 -10.08 -17.20
N ILE A 195 -12.66 -9.44 -16.31
CA ILE A 195 -13.52 -8.34 -16.75
C ILE A 195 -12.56 -7.23 -17.11
N GLN A 196 -12.30 -7.10 -18.41
CA GLN A 196 -11.62 -5.95 -18.95
C GLN A 196 -12.56 -4.78 -18.68
N ARG A 197 -12.36 -4.06 -17.56
CA ARG A 197 -12.93 -2.72 -17.43
C ARG A 197 -12.54 -2.01 -18.71
N SER A 198 -13.54 -1.50 -19.43
CA SER A 198 -13.35 -0.94 -20.78
C SER A 198 -12.04 -0.17 -20.83
N THR A 199 -11.26 -0.50 -21.84
CA THR A 199 -9.86 -0.16 -22.06
C THR A 199 -9.54 1.33 -22.16
N ASP A 200 -10.45 2.23 -21.79
CA ASP A 200 -10.09 3.63 -21.48
C ASP A 200 -9.25 3.76 -20.20
N ARG A 201 -9.15 2.71 -19.38
CA ARG A 201 -8.39 2.75 -18.11
C ARG A 201 -7.34 1.65 -17.94
N SER A 202 -7.16 0.77 -18.93
CA SER A 202 -6.06 -0.23 -18.93
C SER A 202 -4.81 0.29 -19.65
N THR A 203 -4.79 1.58 -19.93
CA THR A 203 -3.59 2.24 -20.39
C THR A 203 -2.53 2.13 -19.32
N GLN A 204 -1.28 2.05 -19.76
CA GLN A 204 -0.10 2.15 -18.91
C GLN A 204 0.00 3.57 -18.34
N THR A 205 -0.99 3.95 -17.54
CA THR A 205 -1.04 5.19 -16.78
C THR A 205 0.18 5.13 -15.89
N ILE A 206 1.22 5.89 -16.19
CA ILE A 206 2.32 6.06 -15.24
C ILE A 206 1.66 6.50 -13.96
N ASP A 207 1.77 5.69 -12.93
CA ASP A 207 1.53 6.20 -11.61
C ASP A 207 2.67 7.17 -11.29
N LEU A 208 2.36 8.47 -11.25
CA LEU A 208 3.36 9.51 -11.00
C LEU A 208 4.11 9.24 -9.68
N ARG A 209 3.48 8.57 -8.70
CA ARG A 209 4.14 8.15 -7.45
C ARG A 209 5.33 7.21 -7.65
N THR A 210 5.39 6.52 -8.79
CA THR A 210 6.47 5.60 -9.16
C THR A 210 7.56 6.25 -10.00
N LEU A 211 7.42 7.54 -10.33
CA LEU A 211 8.48 8.32 -10.95
C LEU A 211 9.51 8.70 -9.88
N PRO A 212 10.78 8.30 -10.07
CA PRO A 212 11.88 8.84 -9.27
C PRO A 212 11.87 10.37 -9.31
N VAL A 213 12.00 11.01 -8.15
CA VAL A 213 12.22 12.45 -8.05
C VAL A 213 13.64 12.73 -7.58
N LEU A 214 14.29 13.73 -8.17
CA LEU A 214 15.66 14.11 -7.85
C LEU A 214 15.70 15.00 -6.60
N GLY A 215 16.41 14.58 -5.55
CA GLY A 215 16.67 15.38 -4.34
C GLY A 215 15.42 15.55 -3.46
N PHE A 216 15.30 14.75 -2.39
CA PHE A 216 14.08 14.69 -1.58
C PHE A 216 14.11 15.54 -0.31
N LYS A 217 12.97 16.21 -0.05
CA LYS A 217 12.29 16.17 1.26
C LYS A 217 10.77 16.38 1.16
N ASP A 218 10.29 17.15 0.19
CA ASP A 218 8.88 17.60 0.12
C ASP A 218 8.18 17.27 -1.21
N SER A 219 8.05 15.99 -1.56
CA SER A 219 7.16 15.60 -2.66
C SER A 219 5.72 15.50 -2.15
N MET A 220 4.78 16.13 -2.85
CA MET A 220 3.35 16.08 -2.57
C MET A 220 2.58 15.74 -3.85
N LEU A 221 1.51 14.96 -3.69
CA LEU A 221 0.48 14.83 -4.74
C LEU A 221 -0.62 15.84 -4.44
N ASP A 222 -1.08 16.55 -5.47
CA ASP A 222 -2.28 17.38 -5.36
C ASP A 222 -3.57 16.57 -5.63
N GLU A 223 -4.71 17.24 -5.47
CA GLU A 223 -6.04 16.66 -5.71
C GLU A 223 -6.30 16.27 -7.18
N HIS A 224 -5.48 16.74 -8.10
CA HIS A 224 -5.52 16.43 -9.53
C HIS A 224 -4.52 15.34 -9.92
N MET A 225 -3.95 14.63 -8.92
CA MET A 225 -2.93 13.59 -9.13
C MET A 225 -1.65 14.10 -9.78
N ASN A 226 -1.37 15.41 -9.73
CA ASN A 226 -0.06 15.94 -10.13
C ASN A 226 0.97 15.66 -9.04
N GLN A 227 2.19 15.33 -9.45
CA GLN A 227 3.31 15.22 -8.51
C GLN A 227 4.10 16.52 -8.49
N PHE A 228 4.14 17.16 -7.32
CA PHE A 228 4.92 18.37 -7.07
C PHE A 228 6.11 18.04 -6.16
N TYR A 229 7.29 18.57 -6.47
CA TYR A 229 8.43 18.55 -5.54
C TYR A 229 9.41 19.68 -5.81
N ARG A 230 10.33 19.90 -4.88
CA ARG A 230 11.42 20.89 -4.97
C ARG A 230 12.77 20.22 -4.87
N THR A 231 13.75 20.72 -5.61
CA THR A 231 15.11 20.15 -5.68
C THR A 231 16.17 21.22 -5.89
N THR A 232 17.43 20.92 -5.55
CA THR A 232 18.59 21.77 -5.86
C THR A 232 19.17 21.48 -7.24
N ALA A 233 18.68 20.45 -7.94
CA ALA A 233 19.09 20.16 -9.30
C ALA A 233 18.70 21.32 -10.24
N SER A 234 19.59 21.61 -11.18
CA SER A 234 19.37 22.59 -12.24
C SER A 234 18.28 22.13 -13.21
N VAL A 235 17.74 23.08 -13.98
CA VAL A 235 16.74 22.77 -15.03
C VAL A 235 17.29 21.76 -16.03
N ASP A 236 18.55 21.90 -16.46
CA ASP A 236 19.14 21.04 -17.49
C ASP A 236 19.40 19.61 -16.98
N GLU A 237 19.80 19.47 -15.71
CA GLU A 237 19.91 18.16 -15.06
C GLU A 237 18.54 17.47 -14.98
N LEU A 238 17.50 18.19 -14.58
CA LEU A 238 16.14 17.65 -14.50
C LEU A 238 15.61 17.25 -15.88
N LYS A 239 15.84 18.09 -16.90
CA LYS A 239 15.45 17.78 -18.28
C LYS A 239 16.14 16.51 -18.77
N THR A 240 17.44 16.40 -18.57
CA THR A 240 18.24 15.24 -18.97
C THR A 240 17.79 13.98 -18.22
N PHE A 241 17.60 14.09 -16.91
CA PHE A 241 17.15 12.99 -16.05
C PHE A 241 15.81 12.43 -16.51
N TYR A 242 14.80 13.28 -16.68
CA TYR A 242 13.46 12.81 -17.08
C TYR A 242 13.41 12.31 -18.51
N ALA A 243 14.13 12.97 -19.44
CA ALA A 243 14.23 12.49 -20.82
C ALA A 243 14.83 11.08 -20.88
N TYR A 244 15.92 10.83 -20.13
CA TYR A 244 16.54 9.52 -20.04
C TYR A 244 15.62 8.49 -19.37
N LEU A 245 15.13 8.79 -18.17
CA LEU A 245 14.28 7.89 -17.38
C LEU A 245 13.02 7.47 -18.14
N LEU A 246 12.31 8.42 -18.74
CA LEU A 246 11.07 8.16 -19.46
C LEU A 246 11.34 7.51 -20.82
N GLY A 247 12.42 7.89 -21.50
CA GLY A 247 12.90 7.22 -22.71
C GLY A 247 13.16 5.72 -22.49
N GLN A 248 13.82 5.36 -21.38
CA GLN A 248 14.02 3.95 -21.00
C GLN A 248 12.70 3.19 -20.75
N ARG A 249 11.64 3.90 -20.35
CA ARG A 249 10.29 3.35 -20.15
C ARG A 249 9.43 3.39 -21.41
N GLY A 250 10.01 3.72 -22.56
CA GLY A 250 9.35 3.74 -23.87
C GLY A 250 8.49 4.97 -24.14
N TRP A 251 8.65 6.05 -23.37
CA TRP A 251 7.99 7.31 -23.64
C TRP A 251 8.75 8.10 -24.71
N LYS A 252 8.01 8.71 -25.64
CA LYS A 252 8.58 9.53 -26.71
C LYS A 252 8.49 10.99 -26.31
N ALA A 253 9.60 11.70 -26.26
CA ALA A 253 9.59 13.13 -26.05
C ALA A 253 8.91 13.83 -27.24
N GLU A 254 7.92 14.66 -26.96
CA GLU A 254 7.24 15.48 -27.96
C GLU A 254 7.99 16.80 -28.12
N ARG A 255 7.99 17.34 -29.35
CA ARG A 255 8.61 18.65 -29.60
C ARG A 255 7.77 19.72 -28.89
N ILE A 256 8.33 20.26 -27.81
CA ILE A 256 7.75 21.36 -27.02
C ILE A 256 7.33 22.50 -27.97
N GLY A 257 6.03 22.75 -28.08
CA GLY A 257 5.53 23.97 -28.70
C GLY A 257 6.11 25.18 -27.97
N ARG A 258 6.51 26.23 -28.70
CA ARG A 258 7.30 27.40 -28.25
C ARG A 258 6.79 28.17 -27.00
N ILE A 259 5.70 27.76 -26.36
CA ILE A 259 4.95 28.54 -25.39
C ILE A 259 5.38 28.27 -23.93
N VAL A 260 6.06 27.15 -23.63
CA VAL A 260 6.55 26.86 -22.26
C VAL A 260 8.06 26.54 -22.28
N PRO A 261 8.96 27.51 -22.01
CA PRO A 261 10.41 27.36 -22.18
C PRO A 261 11.08 26.27 -21.31
N LEU A 262 10.39 25.84 -20.24
CA LEU A 262 10.93 24.96 -19.21
C LEU A 262 10.11 23.67 -19.01
N GLY A 263 9.23 23.34 -19.96
CA GLY A 263 8.48 22.09 -19.95
C GLY A 263 9.20 20.96 -20.68
N LEU A 264 8.90 19.71 -20.33
CA LEU A 264 9.09 18.53 -21.18
C LEU A 264 7.71 17.89 -21.41
N GLU A 265 7.42 17.52 -22.64
CA GLU A 265 6.21 16.77 -22.98
C GLU A 265 6.60 15.40 -23.51
N PHE A 266 5.85 14.38 -23.12
CA PHE A 266 6.08 13.01 -23.56
C PHE A 266 4.75 12.36 -23.93
N SER A 267 4.78 11.48 -24.92
CA SER A 267 3.63 10.62 -25.23
C SER A 267 3.99 9.14 -25.26
N LYS A 268 2.98 8.34 -24.90
CA LYS A 268 3.02 6.89 -24.97
C LYS A 268 1.59 6.35 -25.01
N ASP A 269 1.28 5.52 -26.01
CA ASP A 269 0.01 4.79 -26.12
C ASP A 269 -1.24 5.69 -25.98
N GLY A 270 -1.19 6.93 -26.50
CA GLY A 270 -2.30 7.89 -26.42
C GLY A 270 -2.33 8.77 -25.16
N HIS A 271 -1.38 8.62 -24.24
CA HIS A 271 -1.24 9.47 -23.05
C HIS A 271 -0.24 10.58 -23.28
N HIS A 272 -0.46 11.71 -22.62
CA HIS A 272 0.46 12.84 -22.60
C HIS A 272 0.93 13.10 -21.16
N LEU A 273 2.24 13.10 -20.95
CA LEU A 273 2.87 13.48 -19.69
C LEU A 273 3.57 14.81 -19.87
N SER A 274 3.22 15.79 -19.05
CA SER A 274 3.87 17.11 -19.00
C SER A 274 4.69 17.22 -17.72
N ILE A 275 5.95 17.61 -17.85
CA ILE A 275 6.83 17.95 -16.74
C ILE A 275 7.15 19.43 -16.84
N THR A 276 6.62 20.22 -15.92
CA THR A 276 6.89 21.66 -15.83
C THR A 276 7.99 21.89 -14.79
N ILE A 277 9.08 22.53 -15.21
CA ILE A 277 10.21 22.86 -14.33
C ILE A 277 10.26 24.37 -14.15
N GLU A 278 10.07 24.85 -12.92
CA GLU A 278 10.16 26.28 -12.60
C GLU A 278 11.45 26.56 -11.82
N SER A 279 12.33 27.38 -12.39
CA SER A 279 13.51 27.90 -11.71
C SER A 279 13.19 29.26 -11.11
N ARG A 280 13.31 29.39 -9.79
CA ARG A 280 13.25 30.65 -9.03
C ARG A 280 14.53 30.79 -8.21
N PRO A 281 14.91 31.98 -7.72
CA PRO A 281 16.01 32.09 -6.76
C PRO A 281 15.77 31.16 -5.57
N GLY A 282 16.58 30.10 -5.45
CA GLY A 282 16.36 29.00 -4.52
C GLY A 282 16.16 27.64 -5.22
N PRO A 283 15.42 26.69 -4.61
CA PRO A 283 15.24 25.36 -5.18
C PRO A 283 14.31 25.37 -6.41
N THR A 284 14.69 24.60 -7.42
CA THR A 284 13.89 24.34 -8.62
C THR A 284 12.62 23.57 -8.24
N SER A 285 11.46 24.04 -8.68
CA SER A 285 10.18 23.36 -8.49
C SER A 285 9.85 22.53 -9.72
N VAL A 286 9.36 21.31 -9.52
CA VAL A 286 8.96 20.40 -10.59
C VAL A 286 7.53 19.95 -10.37
N THR A 287 6.73 20.08 -11.41
CA THR A 287 5.35 19.59 -11.46
C THR A 287 5.23 18.57 -12.58
N ILE A 288 4.78 17.37 -12.27
CA ILE A 288 4.51 16.32 -13.24
C ILE A 288 3.00 16.15 -13.32
N THR A 289 2.45 16.26 -14.53
CA THR A 289 1.03 16.18 -14.83
C THR A 289 0.81 15.12 -15.90
N LEU A 290 -0.09 14.17 -15.63
CA LEU A 290 -0.54 13.21 -16.63
C LEU A 290 -1.89 13.66 -17.20
N ARG A 291 -1.99 13.72 -18.53
CA ARG A 291 -3.20 14.05 -19.29
C ARG A 291 -3.64 12.82 -20.10
N HIS A 292 -4.94 12.61 -20.14
CA HIS A 292 -5.60 11.61 -20.98
C HIS A 292 -6.10 12.26 -22.27
#